data_AF-A0A4Y9SIF8-F1
#
_entry.id   AF-A0A4Y9SIF8-F1
#
_cell.length_a   1.000
_cell.length_b   1.000
_cell.length_c   1.000
_cell.angle_alpha   90.00
_cell.angle_beta   90.00
_cell.angle_gamma   90.00
#
_symmetry.space_group_name_H-M   'P 1'
#
loop_
_entity.id
_entity.type
_entity.pdbx_description
1 polymer ?
#
loop_
_entity_poly.entity_id
_entity_poly.type
_entity_poly.pdbx_seq_one_letter_code
_entity_poly.pdbx_strand_id
1 'polypeptide(L)'
;MKEPKLTLGLTERDGEPVVLISRADGLILNWIDNGLAQLAGYGYRGACDYIGEAVLRMLAIAHPQTFAGFPALTPALEPALSPGELISSLHRQSLEDRTSRYVGAIDALVERHKEALAHTSVPEQWPTFREHLLRTYPD
;
A
#
# COMPACT_ATOMS: atom_id res chain seq x y z
N MET A 1 -30.38 7.48 9.44
CA MET A 1 -28.89 7.55 9.53
C MET A 1 -28.40 8.47 8.44
N LYS A 2 -27.43 9.37 8.70
CA LYS A 2 -26.77 10.12 7.63
C LYS A 2 -25.90 9.15 6.82
N GLU A 3 -26.00 9.20 5.50
CA GLU A 3 -25.16 8.39 4.62
C GLU A 3 -23.67 8.69 4.86
N PRO A 4 -22.81 7.66 4.87
CA PRO A 4 -21.37 7.86 4.93
C PRO A 4 -20.91 8.58 3.66
N LYS A 5 -20.40 9.81 3.81
CA LYS A 5 -19.92 10.63 2.68
C LYS A 5 -18.40 10.65 2.68
N LEU A 6 -17.81 9.94 1.73
CA LEU A 6 -16.42 10.12 1.32
C LEU A 6 -16.35 10.97 0.04
N THR A 7 -15.28 11.72 -0.11
CA THR A 7 -14.94 12.45 -1.33
C THR A 7 -13.65 11.88 -1.89
N LEU A 8 -13.68 11.59 -3.19
CA LEU A 8 -12.54 11.20 -4.00
C LEU A 8 -12.09 12.43 -4.77
N GLY A 9 -10.84 12.84 -4.56
CA GLY A 9 -10.22 13.97 -5.25
C GLY A 9 -8.97 13.54 -5.99
N LEU A 10 -8.72 14.17 -7.14
CA LEU A 10 -7.43 14.14 -7.80
C LEU A 10 -6.66 15.38 -7.39
N THR A 11 -5.44 15.20 -6.89
CA THR A 11 -4.58 16.30 -6.42
C THR A 11 -3.12 16.00 -6.76
N GLU A 12 -2.25 16.97 -6.53
CA GLU A 12 -0.80 16.80 -6.67
C GLU A 12 -0.14 16.79 -5.29
N ARG A 13 0.87 15.93 -5.13
CA ARG A 13 1.75 15.87 -3.96
C ARG A 13 3.17 15.61 -4.45
N ASP A 14 4.11 16.46 -4.03
CA ASP A 14 5.52 16.37 -4.42
C ASP A 14 5.74 16.35 -5.95
N GLY A 15 4.84 17.00 -6.71
CA GLY A 15 4.89 17.06 -8.18
C GLY A 15 4.24 15.88 -8.90
N GLU A 16 3.67 14.92 -8.16
CA GLU A 16 3.05 13.73 -8.72
C GLU A 16 1.51 13.72 -8.51
N PRO A 17 0.72 13.26 -9.50
CA PRO A 17 -0.73 13.17 -9.38
C PRO A 17 -1.13 11.98 -8.49
N VAL A 18 -1.84 12.28 -7.40
CA VAL A 18 -2.31 11.30 -6.40
C VAL A 18 -3.83 11.37 -6.23
N VAL A 19 -4.41 10.25 -5.76
CA VAL A 19 -5.83 10.19 -5.39
C VAL A 19 -5.97 10.43 -3.89
N LEU A 20 -6.65 11.51 -3.54
CA LEU A 20 -7.00 11.88 -2.17
C LEU A 20 -8.35 11.30 -1.80
N ILE A 21 -8.44 10.69 -0.62
CA ILE A 21 -9.71 10.20 -0.07
C ILE A 21 -9.95 10.87 1.27
N SER A 22 -11.03 11.65 1.33
CA SER A 22 -11.40 12.44 2.52
C SER A 22 -12.83 12.17 2.95
N ARG A 23 -13.13 12.46 4.21
CA ARG A 23 -14.50 12.50 4.74
C ARG A 23 -15.16 13.84 4.47
N ALA A 24 -16.49 13.85 4.52
CA ALA A 24 -17.28 15.07 4.38
C ALA A 24 -17.01 16.16 5.45
N ASP A 25 -16.35 15.83 6.56
CA ASP A 25 -15.90 16.80 7.56
C ASP A 25 -14.49 17.36 7.26
N GLY A 26 -13.92 17.02 6.09
CA GLY A 26 -12.61 17.48 5.65
C GLY A 26 -11.44 16.68 6.21
N LEU A 27 -11.69 15.67 7.05
CA LEU A 27 -10.62 14.79 7.53
C LEU A 27 -10.06 13.97 6.36
N ILE A 28 -8.77 14.14 6.10
CA ILE A 28 -8.03 13.32 5.14
C ILE A 28 -7.85 11.94 5.77
N LEU A 29 -8.40 10.93 5.11
CA LEU A 29 -8.36 9.57 5.61
C LEU A 29 -7.20 8.77 5.03
N ASN A 30 -6.89 8.99 3.76
CA ASN A 30 -5.81 8.29 3.10
C ASN A 30 -5.32 9.04 1.87
N TRP A 31 -4.07 8.78 1.51
CA TRP A 31 -3.45 9.14 0.26
C TRP A 31 -3.13 7.85 -0.48
N ILE A 32 -3.62 7.71 -1.71
CA ILE A 32 -3.10 6.67 -2.59
C ILE A 32 -1.84 7.27 -3.23
N ASP A 33 -0.71 7.08 -2.53
CA ASP A 33 0.61 7.64 -2.90
C ASP A 33 1.22 6.96 -4.14
N ASN A 34 0.59 5.89 -4.65
CA ASN A 34 0.93 5.36 -5.98
C ASN A 34 0.44 6.37 -7.02
N GLY A 35 1.36 7.18 -7.55
CA GLY A 35 1.04 8.16 -8.58
C GLY A 35 0.28 7.52 -9.74
N LEU A 36 -0.63 8.26 -10.38
CA LEU A 36 -1.41 7.75 -11.54
C LEU A 36 -0.52 7.06 -12.60
N ALA A 37 0.74 7.48 -12.73
CA ALA A 37 1.73 6.86 -13.60
C ALA A 37 2.01 5.38 -13.27
N GLN A 38 2.04 5.02 -11.99
CA GLN A 38 2.21 3.63 -11.54
C GLN A 38 0.92 2.82 -11.75
N LEU A 39 -0.25 3.46 -11.62
CA LEU A 39 -1.54 2.85 -11.91
C LEU A 39 -1.80 2.64 -13.42
N ALA A 40 -1.10 3.38 -14.29
CA ALA A 40 -1.26 3.30 -15.73
C ALA A 40 -0.95 1.88 -16.27
N GLY A 41 0.02 1.17 -15.67
CA GLY A 41 0.37 -0.20 -16.05
C GLY A 41 -0.75 -1.23 -15.81
N TYR A 42 -1.71 -0.93 -14.95
CA TYR A 42 -2.86 -1.79 -14.65
C TYR A 42 -4.04 -1.58 -15.61
N GLY A 43 -3.99 -0.55 -16.47
CA GLY A 43 -5.09 -0.14 -17.34
C GLY A 43 -6.29 0.42 -16.56
N TYR A 44 -7.26 0.99 -17.28
CA TYR A 44 -8.41 1.69 -16.68
C TYR A 44 -9.17 0.85 -15.64
N ARG A 45 -9.47 -0.42 -15.98
CA ARG A 45 -10.26 -1.29 -15.11
C ARG A 45 -9.49 -1.71 -13.86
N GLY A 46 -8.21 -2.05 -13.99
CA GLY A 46 -7.37 -2.40 -12.84
C GLY A 46 -7.16 -1.21 -11.89
N ALA A 47 -7.03 0.01 -12.43
CA ALA A 47 -6.97 1.22 -11.62
C ALA A 47 -8.29 1.48 -10.87
N CYS A 48 -9.45 1.27 -11.53
CA CYS A 48 -10.75 1.37 -10.87
C CYS A 48 -10.93 0.32 -9.76
N ASP A 49 -10.50 -0.92 -9.98
CA ASP A 49 -10.60 -1.99 -8.98
C ASP A 49 -9.73 -1.66 -7.75
N TYR A 50 -8.49 -1.20 -7.95
CA TYR A 50 -7.57 -0.81 -6.88
C TYR A 50 -8.10 0.36 -6.03
N ILE A 51 -8.56 1.44 -6.68
CA ILE A 51 -9.13 2.60 -5.97
C ILE A 51 -10.43 2.21 -5.27
N GLY A 52 -11.30 1.44 -5.94
CA GLY A 52 -12.57 0.98 -5.39
C GLY A 52 -12.38 0.14 -4.13
N GLU A 53 -11.38 -0.75 -4.12
CA GLU A 53 -11.03 -1.54 -2.95
C GLU A 53 -10.56 -0.66 -1.78
N ALA A 54 -9.66 0.29 -2.04
CA ALA A 54 -9.17 1.21 -1.01
C ALA A 54 -10.31 2.03 -0.37
N VAL A 55 -11.26 2.50 -1.19
CA VAL A 55 -12.46 3.21 -0.74
C VAL A 55 -13.35 2.32 0.12
N LEU A 56 -13.61 1.08 -0.33
CA LEU A 56 -14.42 0.12 0.43
C LEU A 56 -13.80 -0.21 1.80
N ARG A 57 -12.47 -0.38 1.87
CA ARG A 57 -11.75 -0.62 3.14
C ARG A 57 -11.94 0.54 4.11
N MET A 58 -11.83 1.78 3.63
CA MET A 58 -12.04 2.96 4.48
C MET A 58 -13.49 3.15 4.93
N LEU A 59 -14.46 2.88 4.05
CA LEU A 59 -15.88 2.92 4.43
C LEU A 59 -16.20 1.89 5.51
N ALA A 60 -15.63 0.68 5.42
CA ALA A 60 -15.78 -0.35 6.44
C ALA A 60 -15.19 0.08 7.79
N ILE A 61 -14.03 0.76 7.80
CA ILE A 61 -13.40 1.27 9.03
C ILE A 61 -14.17 2.45 9.63
N ALA A 62 -14.57 3.42 8.81
CA ALA A 62 -15.25 4.63 9.28
C ALA A 62 -16.70 4.38 9.70
N HIS A 63 -17.34 3.36 9.12
CA HIS A 63 -18.77 3.07 9.31
C HIS A 63 -19.06 1.58 9.46
N PRO A 64 -18.45 0.89 10.45
CA PRO A 64 -18.54 -0.56 10.60
C PRO A 64 -19.98 -1.07 10.72
N GLN A 65 -20.88 -0.31 11.35
CA GLN A 65 -22.31 -0.62 11.45
C GLN A 65 -23.04 -0.68 10.10
N THR A 66 -22.56 0.05 9.08
CA THR A 66 -23.12 0.02 7.73
C THR A 66 -22.77 -1.29 7.02
N PHE A 67 -21.60 -1.86 7.33
CA PHE A 67 -21.08 -3.08 6.71
C PHE A 67 -21.45 -4.35 7.47
N ALA A 68 -21.90 -4.24 8.73
CA ALA A 68 -22.31 -5.37 9.55
C ALA A 68 -23.40 -6.26 8.92
N GLY A 69 -24.27 -5.70 8.07
CA GLY A 69 -25.30 -6.44 7.32
C GLY A 69 -24.84 -7.01 5.97
N PHE A 70 -23.63 -6.67 5.53
CA PHE A 70 -23.10 -7.01 4.21
C PHE A 70 -21.66 -7.58 4.33
N PRO A 71 -21.49 -8.76 4.94
CA PRO A 71 -20.15 -9.34 5.18
C PRO A 71 -19.37 -9.59 3.88
N ALA A 72 -20.05 -9.86 2.76
CA ALA A 72 -19.41 -10.01 1.44
C ALA A 72 -18.89 -8.68 0.84
N LEU A 73 -19.39 -7.54 1.32
CA LEU A 73 -18.94 -6.18 0.95
C LEU A 73 -18.03 -5.58 2.01
N THR A 74 -17.83 -6.27 3.13
CA THR A 74 -16.76 -5.95 4.06
C THR A 74 -15.52 -6.49 3.39
N PRO A 75 -14.63 -5.64 2.83
CA PRO A 75 -13.36 -6.15 2.36
C PRO A 75 -12.77 -6.93 3.54
N ALA A 76 -12.12 -8.05 3.25
CA ALA A 76 -11.14 -8.53 4.21
C ALA A 76 -10.29 -7.29 4.49
N LEU A 77 -10.38 -6.76 5.71
CA LEU A 77 -9.28 -6.00 6.24
C LEU A 77 -8.20 -7.06 6.21
N GLU A 78 -7.50 -7.16 5.07
CA GLU A 78 -6.58 -8.25 4.82
C GLU A 78 -5.72 -8.34 6.06
N PRO A 79 -5.41 -9.56 6.52
CA PRO A 79 -4.52 -9.70 7.66
C PRO A 79 -3.35 -8.80 7.34
N ALA A 80 -3.12 -7.78 8.20
CA ALA A 80 -2.14 -6.74 7.95
C ALA A 80 -0.92 -7.43 7.36
N LEU A 81 -0.59 -7.13 6.09
CA LEU A 81 0.36 -7.94 5.31
C LEU A 81 1.50 -8.31 6.23
N SER A 82 1.74 -9.62 6.39
CA SER A 82 2.77 -10.04 7.31
C SER A 82 4.08 -9.35 6.91
N PRO A 83 4.95 -9.01 7.86
CA PRO A 83 6.18 -8.28 7.52
C PRO A 83 6.96 -8.91 6.36
N GLY A 84 6.92 -10.25 6.22
CA GLY A 84 7.52 -10.96 5.09
C GLY A 84 6.85 -10.71 3.73
N GLU A 85 5.52 -10.59 3.68
CA GLU A 85 4.78 -10.27 2.45
C GLU A 85 5.04 -8.83 2.01
N LEU A 86 5.10 -7.89 2.96
CA LEU A 86 5.42 -6.49 2.66
C LEU A 86 6.86 -6.34 2.14
N ILE A 87 7.82 -7.01 2.79
CA ILE A 87 9.22 -7.05 2.34
C ILE A 87 9.32 -7.66 0.94
N SER A 88 8.61 -8.76 0.68
CA SER A 88 8.59 -9.41 -0.63
C SER A 88 7.99 -8.51 -1.72
N SER A 89 6.93 -7.77 -1.39
CA SER A 89 6.31 -6.81 -2.32
C SER A 89 7.25 -5.67 -2.66
N LEU A 90 7.92 -5.07 -1.66
CA LEU A 90 8.88 -4.00 -1.88
C LEU A 90 10.12 -4.48 -2.66
N HIS A 91 10.61 -5.69 -2.37
CA HIS A 91 11.71 -6.28 -3.13
C HIS A 91 11.31 -6.50 -4.61
N ARG A 92 10.13 -7.06 -4.86
CA ARG A 92 9.61 -7.21 -6.23
C ARG A 92 9.49 -5.86 -6.93
N GLN A 93 8.96 -4.84 -6.25
CA GLN A 93 8.85 -3.49 -6.80
C GLN A 93 10.23 -2.90 -7.15
N SER A 94 11.25 -3.10 -6.32
CA SER A 94 12.63 -2.67 -6.63
C SER A 94 13.15 -3.29 -7.93
N LEU A 95 12.82 -4.56 -8.21
CA LEU A 95 13.22 -5.26 -9.43
C LEU A 95 12.43 -4.78 -10.66
N GLU A 96 11.12 -4.58 -10.52
CA GLU A 96 10.24 -4.09 -11.58
C GLU A 96 10.61 -2.66 -11.99
N ASP A 97 10.79 -1.78 -11.00
CA ASP A 97 11.13 -0.36 -11.19
C ASP A 97 12.63 -0.13 -11.45
N ARG A 98 13.47 -1.17 -11.29
CA ARG A 98 14.94 -1.10 -11.45
C ARG A 98 15.56 0.00 -10.59
N THR A 99 15.21 0.03 -9.32
CA THR A 99 15.58 1.08 -8.36
C THR A 99 16.01 0.50 -7.01
N SER A 100 16.87 1.21 -6.29
CA SER A 100 17.23 0.88 -4.91
C SER A 100 16.48 1.71 -3.85
N ARG A 101 15.58 2.62 -4.25
CA ARG A 101 14.85 3.55 -3.35
C ARG A 101 14.10 2.88 -2.20
N TYR A 102 13.69 1.62 -2.36
CA TYR A 102 12.94 0.88 -1.35
C TYR A 102 13.82 0.15 -0.32
N VAL A 103 15.14 0.09 -0.54
CA VAL A 103 16.07 -0.63 0.35
C VAL A 103 15.98 -0.10 1.79
N GLY A 104 15.95 1.22 1.98
CA GLY A 104 15.84 1.81 3.32
C GLY A 104 14.53 1.45 4.04
N ALA A 105 13.41 1.34 3.30
CA ALA A 105 12.14 0.91 3.86
C ALA A 105 12.16 -0.58 4.25
N ILE A 106 12.79 -1.43 3.43
CA ILE A 106 12.95 -2.85 3.73
C ILE A 106 13.88 -3.05 4.94
N ASP A 107 15.00 -2.33 5.04
CA ASP A 107 15.90 -2.35 6.20
C ASP A 107 15.13 -2.03 7.49
N ALA A 108 14.29 -1.00 7.48
CA ALA A 108 13.47 -0.61 8.63
C ALA A 108 12.43 -1.68 9.00
N LEU A 109 11.83 -2.35 8.02
CA LEU A 109 10.87 -3.43 8.26
C LEU A 109 11.53 -4.68 8.84
N VAL A 110 12.71 -5.06 8.33
CA VAL A 110 13.48 -6.20 8.84
C VAL A 110 13.88 -5.98 10.29
N GLU A 111 14.40 -4.79 10.64
CA GLU A 111 14.81 -4.51 12.03
C GLU A 111 13.59 -4.43 12.97
N ARG A 112 12.53 -3.71 12.56
CA ARG A 112 11.32 -3.54 13.37
C ARG A 112 10.62 -4.86 13.68
N HIS A 113 10.69 -5.83 12.77
CA HIS A 113 9.99 -7.10 12.86
C HIS A 113 10.93 -8.31 13.01
N LYS A 114 12.18 -8.10 13.47
CA LYS A 114 13.20 -9.16 13.56
C LYS A 114 12.74 -10.42 14.29
N GLU A 115 11.99 -10.29 15.37
CA GLU A 115 11.48 -11.42 16.15
C GLU A 115 10.43 -12.22 15.37
N ALA A 116 9.51 -11.52 14.69
CA ALA A 116 8.50 -12.14 13.84
C ALA A 116 9.10 -12.78 12.57
N LEU A 117 10.23 -12.25 12.10
CA LEU A 117 10.95 -12.73 10.92
C LEU A 117 11.99 -13.81 11.24
N ALA A 118 12.30 -14.06 12.52
CA ALA A 118 13.37 -14.95 12.96
C ALA A 118 13.22 -16.40 12.45
N HIS A 119 11.99 -16.83 12.15
CA HIS A 119 11.68 -18.16 11.64
C HIS A 119 11.49 -18.20 10.11
N THR A 120 11.78 -17.10 9.42
CA THR A 120 11.66 -16.98 7.96
C THR A 120 13.04 -16.96 7.31
N SER A 121 13.10 -17.05 5.98
CA SER A 121 14.34 -16.90 5.22
C SER A 121 14.79 -15.44 5.07
N VAL A 122 13.96 -14.46 5.45
CA VAL A 122 14.23 -13.03 5.24
C VAL A 122 15.54 -12.58 5.90
N PRO A 123 15.84 -12.90 7.17
CA PRO A 123 17.09 -12.45 7.81
C PRO A 123 18.36 -12.96 7.10
N GLU A 124 18.32 -14.18 6.55
CA GLU A 124 19.45 -14.79 5.84
C GLU A 124 19.60 -14.24 4.42
N GLN A 125 18.49 -14.01 3.73
CA GLN A 125 18.49 -13.63 2.31
C GLN A 125 18.62 -12.11 2.09
N TRP A 126 18.04 -11.31 2.98
CA TRP A 126 17.97 -9.86 2.82
C TRP A 126 19.33 -9.19 2.62
N PRO A 127 20.40 -9.51 3.39
CA PRO A 127 21.71 -8.87 3.19
C PRO A 127 22.25 -9.05 1.76
N THR A 128 22.05 -10.23 1.19
CA THR A 128 22.48 -10.54 -0.20
C THR A 128 21.66 -9.75 -1.21
N PHE A 129 20.33 -9.72 -1.06
CA PHE A 129 19.46 -8.96 -1.96
C PHE A 129 19.69 -7.46 -1.86
N ARG A 130 19.88 -6.95 -0.65
CA ARG A 130 20.23 -5.56 -0.38
C ARG A 130 21.49 -5.13 -1.13
N GLU A 131 22.57 -5.89 -1.00
CA GLU A 131 23.82 -5.60 -1.71
C GLU A 131 23.63 -5.67 -3.23
N HIS A 132 22.89 -6.67 -3.72
CA HIS A 132 22.58 -6.79 -5.14
C HIS A 132 21.81 -5.57 -5.67
N LEU A 133 20.77 -5.11 -4.98
CA LEU A 133 19.97 -3.95 -5.39
C LEU A 133 20.80 -2.67 -5.39
N LEU A 134 21.58 -2.41 -4.33
CA LEU A 134 22.42 -1.21 -4.22
C LEU A 134 23.52 -1.17 -5.27
N ARG A 135 24.09 -2.33 -5.62
CA ARG A 135 25.11 -2.43 -6.67
C ARG A 135 24.53 -2.29 -8.08
N THR A 136 23.32 -2.80 -8.28
CA THR A 136 22.69 -2.85 -9.62
C THR A 136 21.98 -1.54 -9.96
N TYR A 137 21.41 -0.86 -8.97
CA TYR A 137 20.64 0.37 -9.12
C TYR A 137 21.17 1.47 -8.19
N PRO A 138 22.43 1.93 -8.38
CA PRO A 138 22.96 3.04 -7.60
C PRO A 138 22.16 4.32 -7.90
N ASP A 139 21.79 5.04 -6.84
CA ASP A 139 21.11 6.34 -6.92
C ASP A 139 21.98 7.42 -7.60
#